data_AF-A0A6A6AMK5-F1
#
_entry.id   AF-A0A6A6AMK5-F1
#
_cell.length_a   1.000
_cell.length_b   1.000
_cell.length_c   1.000
_cell.angle_alpha   90.00
_cell.angle_beta   90.00
_cell.angle_gamma   90.00
#
_symmetry.space_group_name_H-M   'P 1'
#
loop_
_entity.id
_entity.type
_entity.pdbx_description
1 polymer ?
#
loop_
_entity_poly.entity_id
_entity_poly.type
_entity_poly.pdbx_seq_one_letter_code
_entity_poly.pdbx_strand_id
1 'polypeptide(L)'
;TFTTYSDFASYLAGRKCSTCSTSFIQSSTDVDVLFKGWLSGKTPITPRITCRKCTQITCIACPGSSTTTEKDVEGSKVGWCCSRGRLFVIWVLLCGFDAQYSAAKRAESQSARKNCGRRIAAGSGVGYDGFDLESLFQGSGMFGRANGVKKGDAGRDRAESAEAKSDEFYRMVFSLLGVLLPSPDDGTAFDVSPPEAVVDMLLHSRVLGKAAELLRNDSLDNATKRKGLYSALLAFLRTIGAHGGVAGRAMFAERSVREENLLTLSFSGGGGSSGERASSLADGLRKLNIQSNMMLKGAQNNKHEFQNQHAADMLWLCRQISDLSGYLLGGEGLKDILPTYYYAREARGLRQSPFGRIPRLITEITSLMTGLSAGIFVKHGSDRLDIMKYSSNPYNIVCLSLLGTFSGEPWHPGQSTILQVLVSIQAMILCADPLNNEPGIGMDRSSIESYTKMVRGLTTKYAVLAWAKSPPTLWADVVNSHFRKKADRILQTVDQWAQ
;
A
#
# COMPACT_ATOMS: atom_id res chain seq x y z
N THR A 1 -0.06 -32.04 0.36
CA THR A 1 -0.55 -30.66 0.11
C THR A 1 0.42 -29.98 -0.84
N PHE A 2 -0.03 -29.04 -1.67
CA PHE A 2 0.85 -28.37 -2.63
C PHE A 2 1.55 -27.20 -1.95
N THR A 3 2.86 -27.06 -2.15
CA THR A 3 3.64 -26.00 -1.51
C THR A 3 3.85 -24.80 -2.42
N THR A 4 4.00 -25.04 -3.72
CA THR A 4 4.24 -24.00 -4.73
C THR A 4 3.19 -24.02 -5.83
N TYR A 5 3.11 -22.94 -6.61
CA TYR A 5 2.30 -22.92 -7.83
C TYR A 5 2.81 -23.96 -8.85
N SER A 6 4.12 -24.21 -8.91
CA SER A 6 4.73 -25.13 -9.88
C SER A 6 4.41 -26.60 -9.55
N ASP A 7 4.36 -26.97 -8.27
CA ASP A 7 3.89 -28.30 -7.83
C ASP A 7 2.46 -28.55 -8.35
N PHE A 8 1.61 -27.53 -8.20
CA PHE A 8 0.21 -27.62 -8.59
C PHE A 8 0.03 -27.63 -10.11
N ALA A 9 0.76 -26.78 -10.85
CA ALA A 9 0.76 -26.76 -12.30
C ALA A 9 1.22 -28.11 -12.88
N SER A 10 2.27 -28.70 -12.31
CA SER A 10 2.78 -30.03 -12.68
C SER A 10 1.73 -31.11 -12.41
N TYR A 11 1.06 -31.05 -11.27
CA TYR A 11 -0.05 -31.94 -10.96
C TYR A 11 -1.17 -31.84 -12.00
N LEU A 12 -1.58 -30.64 -12.40
CA LEU A 12 -2.64 -30.42 -13.40
C LEU A 12 -2.24 -30.92 -14.78
N ALA A 13 -0.99 -30.71 -15.21
CA ALA A 13 -0.47 -31.19 -16.49
C ALA A 13 -0.53 -32.73 -16.60
N GLY A 14 -0.41 -33.43 -15.47
CA GLY A 14 -0.55 -34.89 -15.40
C GLY A 14 -2.00 -35.40 -15.41
N ARG A 15 -3.01 -34.54 -15.29
CA ARG A 15 -4.42 -34.97 -15.20
C ARG A 15 -5.00 -35.33 -16.56
N LYS A 16 -5.55 -36.54 -16.62
CA LYS A 16 -6.16 -37.13 -17.81
C LYS A 16 -7.58 -37.57 -17.52
N CYS A 17 -8.41 -37.59 -18.55
CA CYS A 17 -9.76 -38.15 -18.49
C CYS A 17 -9.71 -39.63 -18.13
N SER A 18 -10.51 -40.05 -17.15
CA SER A 18 -10.59 -41.44 -16.69
C SER A 18 -11.09 -42.41 -17.76
N THR A 19 -11.90 -41.94 -18.71
CA THR A 19 -12.51 -42.79 -19.75
C THR A 19 -11.61 -42.96 -20.97
N CYS A 20 -10.96 -41.88 -21.45
CA CYS A 20 -10.24 -41.90 -22.72
C CYS A 20 -8.78 -41.45 -22.64
N SER A 21 -8.26 -41.23 -21.42
CA SER A 21 -6.87 -40.83 -21.14
C SER A 21 -6.41 -39.51 -21.81
N THR A 22 -7.33 -38.70 -22.32
CA THR A 22 -7.01 -37.39 -22.92
C THR A 22 -6.64 -36.40 -21.82
N SER A 23 -5.51 -35.69 -21.96
CA SER A 23 -5.09 -34.64 -21.02
C SER A 23 -6.09 -33.47 -21.00
N PHE A 24 -6.36 -32.93 -19.82
CA PHE A 24 -7.31 -31.81 -19.69
C PHE A 24 -6.69 -30.45 -20.04
N ILE A 25 -5.46 -30.19 -19.59
CA ILE A 25 -4.74 -28.93 -19.75
C ILE A 25 -3.36 -29.24 -20.30
N GLN A 26 -3.02 -28.67 -21.45
CA GLN A 26 -1.75 -28.87 -22.14
C GLN A 26 -1.03 -27.55 -22.39
N SER A 27 -1.75 -26.44 -22.47
CA SER A 27 -1.24 -25.12 -22.81
C SER A 27 -1.96 -24.00 -22.08
N SER A 28 -1.36 -22.80 -22.09
CA SER A 28 -1.98 -21.58 -21.58
C SER A 28 -3.29 -21.23 -22.29
N THR A 29 -3.42 -21.59 -23.58
CA THR A 29 -4.66 -21.41 -24.36
C THR A 29 -5.83 -22.17 -23.77
N ASP A 30 -5.60 -23.34 -23.17
CA ASP A 30 -6.66 -24.14 -22.55
C ASP A 30 -7.26 -23.44 -21.33
N VAL A 31 -6.41 -22.75 -20.57
CA VAL A 31 -6.80 -21.95 -19.41
C VAL A 31 -7.57 -20.71 -19.86
N ASP A 32 -7.09 -20.04 -20.92
CA ASP A 32 -7.75 -18.85 -21.48
C ASP A 32 -9.15 -19.16 -22.03
N VAL A 33 -9.32 -20.28 -22.75
CA VAL A 33 -10.63 -20.73 -23.24
C VAL A 33 -11.58 -21.02 -22.09
N LEU A 34 -11.11 -21.72 -21.05
CA LEU A 34 -11.91 -22.03 -19.87
C LEU A 34 -12.34 -20.75 -19.14
N PHE A 35 -11.39 -19.85 -18.89
CA PHE A 35 -11.66 -18.59 -18.21
C PHE A 35 -12.62 -17.69 -18.99
N LYS A 36 -12.45 -17.56 -20.32
CA LYS A 36 -13.39 -16.81 -21.17
C LYS A 36 -14.79 -17.43 -21.17
N GLY A 37 -14.89 -18.76 -21.11
CA GLY A 37 -16.16 -19.46 -20.95
C GLY A 37 -16.88 -19.12 -19.65
N TRP A 38 -16.12 -18.98 -18.55
CA TRP A 38 -16.64 -18.50 -17.26
C TRP A 38 -17.14 -17.06 -17.34
N LEU A 39 -16.34 -16.15 -17.91
CA LEU A 39 -16.72 -14.74 -18.05
C LEU A 39 -17.95 -14.51 -18.92
N SER A 40 -18.12 -15.31 -19.99
CA SER A 40 -19.28 -15.18 -20.87
C SER A 40 -20.51 -15.94 -20.37
N GLY A 41 -20.45 -16.58 -19.20
CA GLY A 41 -21.54 -17.42 -18.66
C GLY A 41 -21.83 -18.68 -19.48
N LYS A 42 -20.95 -19.07 -20.42
CA LYS A 42 -21.13 -20.25 -21.27
C LYS A 42 -20.87 -21.54 -20.51
N THR A 43 -20.00 -21.47 -19.50
CA THR A 43 -19.62 -22.60 -18.65
C THR A 43 -19.64 -22.16 -17.19
N PRO A 44 -20.09 -23.02 -16.26
CA PRO A 44 -20.15 -22.68 -14.85
C PRO A 44 -18.75 -22.59 -14.23
N ILE A 45 -18.58 -21.70 -13.24
CA ILE A 45 -17.31 -21.49 -12.53
C ILE A 45 -17.10 -22.64 -11.54
N THR A 46 -16.57 -23.76 -12.02
CA THR A 46 -16.39 -24.99 -11.23
C THR A 46 -15.13 -25.74 -11.62
N PRO A 47 -14.63 -26.67 -10.79
CA PRO A 47 -13.52 -27.53 -11.17
C PRO A 47 -13.91 -28.67 -12.12
N ARG A 48 -15.17 -28.72 -12.59
CA ARG A 48 -15.63 -29.75 -13.53
C ARG A 48 -15.27 -29.35 -14.95
N ILE A 49 -14.58 -30.25 -15.66
CA ILE A 49 -14.14 -30.04 -17.04
C ILE A 49 -14.79 -31.09 -17.93
N THR A 50 -15.27 -30.64 -19.09
CA THR A 50 -15.77 -31.50 -20.16
C THR A 50 -14.58 -32.02 -20.98
N CYS A 51 -14.44 -33.34 -21.08
CA CYS A 51 -13.40 -33.94 -21.91
C CYS A 51 -13.65 -33.63 -23.40
N ARG A 52 -12.61 -33.15 -24.09
CA ARG A 52 -12.69 -32.77 -25.52
C ARG A 52 -12.92 -33.95 -26.47
N LYS A 53 -12.57 -35.16 -26.03
CA LYS A 53 -12.63 -36.38 -26.85
C LYS A 53 -13.92 -37.19 -26.61
N CYS A 54 -14.25 -37.46 -25.35
CA CYS A 54 -15.39 -38.33 -24.99
C CYS A 54 -16.54 -37.59 -24.29
N THR A 55 -16.49 -36.26 -24.20
CA THR A 55 -17.50 -35.38 -23.58
C THR A 55 -17.84 -35.65 -22.11
N GLN A 56 -17.17 -36.61 -21.47
CA GLN A 56 -17.35 -36.90 -20.05
C GLN A 56 -17.01 -35.67 -19.20
N ILE A 57 -17.92 -35.31 -18.30
CA ILE A 57 -17.72 -34.22 -17.34
C ILE A 57 -17.21 -34.84 -16.04
N THR A 58 -16.07 -34.37 -15.55
CA THR A 58 -15.54 -34.80 -14.25
C THR A 58 -14.77 -33.67 -13.57
N CYS A 59 -14.64 -33.74 -12.25
CA CYS A 59 -13.77 -32.82 -11.53
C CYS A 59 -12.32 -33.10 -11.94
N ILE A 60 -11.57 -32.05 -12.30
CA ILE A 60 -10.16 -32.21 -12.67
C ILE A 60 -9.33 -32.84 -11.55
N ALA A 61 -9.73 -32.68 -10.29
CA ALA A 61 -8.94 -33.06 -9.13
C ALA A 61 -9.47 -34.24 -8.30
N CYS A 62 -10.72 -34.66 -8.45
CA CYS A 62 -11.26 -35.81 -7.73
C CYS A 62 -12.20 -36.64 -8.64
N PRO A 63 -12.35 -37.96 -8.39
CA PRO A 63 -13.21 -38.82 -9.20
C PRO A 63 -14.72 -38.60 -8.97
N GLY A 64 -15.10 -37.74 -8.03
CA GLY A 64 -16.48 -37.42 -7.71
C GLY A 64 -16.68 -37.33 -6.19
N SER A 65 -17.21 -36.19 -5.72
CA SER A 65 -17.72 -36.02 -4.35
C SER A 65 -19.24 -35.89 -4.44
N SER A 66 -19.96 -36.49 -3.48
CA SER A 66 -21.42 -36.35 -3.35
C SER A 66 -21.84 -34.94 -2.94
N THR A 67 -20.97 -34.20 -2.24
CA THR A 67 -21.26 -32.84 -1.75
C THR A 67 -20.54 -31.80 -2.60
N THR A 68 -21.28 -30.84 -3.14
CA THR A 68 -20.76 -29.69 -3.88
C THR A 68 -21.14 -28.43 -3.13
N THR A 69 -20.16 -27.58 -2.82
CA THR A 69 -20.40 -26.23 -2.33
C THR A 69 -20.70 -25.33 -3.52
N GLU A 70 -21.76 -24.53 -3.43
CA GLU A 70 -22.11 -23.48 -4.40
C GLU A 70 -22.34 -22.18 -3.63
N LYS A 71 -21.78 -21.08 -4.12
CA LYS A 71 -21.99 -19.73 -3.61
C LYS A 71 -22.36 -18.81 -4.78
N ASP A 72 -23.28 -17.88 -4.54
CA ASP A 72 -23.63 -16.84 -5.52
C ASP A 72 -22.74 -15.62 -5.28
N VAL A 73 -22.09 -15.14 -6.34
CA VAL A 73 -21.24 -13.96 -6.32
C VAL A 73 -21.64 -13.07 -7.47
N GLU A 74 -22.35 -11.98 -7.16
CA GLU A 74 -22.76 -10.97 -8.14
C GLU A 74 -23.57 -11.55 -9.31
N GLY A 75 -24.42 -12.55 -9.04
CA GLY A 75 -25.22 -13.24 -10.06
C GLY A 75 -24.46 -14.33 -10.82
N SER A 76 -23.19 -14.57 -10.49
CA SER A 76 -22.41 -15.71 -10.97
C SER A 76 -22.35 -16.81 -9.92
N LYS A 77 -22.77 -18.02 -10.30
CA LYS A 77 -22.64 -19.20 -9.45
C LYS A 77 -21.22 -19.76 -9.53
N VAL A 78 -20.55 -19.80 -8.38
CA VAL A 78 -19.23 -20.44 -8.22
C VAL A 78 -19.35 -21.65 -7.32
N GLY A 79 -18.73 -22.77 -7.71
CA GLY A 79 -18.82 -23.99 -6.93
C GLY A 79 -17.59 -24.89 -6.99
N TRP A 80 -17.42 -25.72 -5.96
CA TRP A 80 -16.34 -26.69 -5.85
C TRP A 80 -16.79 -27.90 -5.03
N CYS A 81 -16.13 -29.03 -5.24
CA CYS A 81 -16.48 -30.30 -4.58
C CYS A 81 -15.34 -30.89 -3.73
N CYS A 82 -14.13 -30.32 -3.78
CA CYS A 82 -13.00 -30.73 -2.96
C CYS A 82 -11.95 -29.60 -2.87
N SER A 83 -11.05 -29.68 -1.90
CA SER A 83 -9.96 -28.69 -1.67
C SER A 83 -9.09 -28.46 -2.90
N ARG A 84 -8.71 -29.54 -3.61
CA ARG A 84 -7.91 -29.43 -4.85
C ARG A 84 -8.71 -28.81 -6.01
N GLY A 85 -10.02 -29.02 -6.03
CA GLY A 85 -10.92 -28.38 -6.99
C GLY A 85 -11.07 -26.89 -6.72
N ARG A 86 -11.22 -26.49 -5.44
CA ARG A 86 -11.22 -25.07 -5.04
C ARG A 86 -9.91 -24.38 -5.45
N LEU A 87 -8.77 -25.03 -5.18
CA LEU A 87 -7.45 -24.55 -5.60
C LEU A 87 -7.33 -24.40 -7.12
N PHE A 88 -7.91 -25.32 -7.89
CA PHE A 88 -7.96 -25.23 -9.34
C PHE A 88 -8.73 -24.00 -9.83
N VAL A 89 -9.90 -23.72 -9.23
CA VAL A 89 -10.69 -22.53 -9.60
C VAL A 89 -9.91 -21.24 -9.30
N ILE A 90 -9.24 -21.16 -8.15
CA ILE A 90 -8.35 -20.04 -7.80
C ILE A 90 -7.25 -19.87 -8.85
N TRP A 91 -6.56 -20.97 -9.21
CA TRP A 91 -5.47 -20.93 -10.18
C TRP A 91 -5.92 -20.45 -11.56
N VAL A 92 -7.04 -20.95 -12.10
CA VAL A 92 -7.59 -20.50 -13.39
C VAL A 92 -8.00 -19.02 -13.33
N LEU A 93 -8.63 -18.59 -12.23
CA LEU A 93 -9.07 -17.21 -12.04
C LEU A 93 -7.86 -16.25 -12.03
N LEU A 94 -6.79 -16.59 -11.31
CA LEU A 94 -5.56 -15.79 -11.27
C LEU A 94 -4.83 -15.77 -12.62
N CYS A 95 -4.75 -16.92 -13.30
CA CYS A 95 -4.14 -17.01 -14.63
C CYS A 95 -4.93 -16.20 -15.68
N GLY A 96 -6.26 -16.27 -15.63
CA GLY A 96 -7.15 -15.50 -16.49
C GLY A 96 -7.08 -14.00 -16.23
N PHE A 97 -7.01 -13.60 -14.96
CA PHE A 97 -6.73 -12.23 -14.55
C PHE A 97 -5.41 -11.73 -15.16
N ASP A 98 -4.34 -12.50 -15.01
CA ASP A 98 -3.01 -12.13 -15.49
C ASP A 98 -2.99 -11.92 -17.01
N ALA A 99 -3.67 -12.80 -17.76
CA ALA A 99 -3.78 -12.68 -19.21
C ALA A 99 -4.47 -11.37 -19.62
N GLN A 100 -5.64 -11.07 -19.05
CA GLN A 100 -6.40 -9.87 -19.38
C GLN A 100 -5.72 -8.58 -18.92
N TYR A 101 -5.25 -8.54 -17.67
CA TYR A 101 -4.54 -7.39 -17.13
C TYR A 101 -3.27 -7.07 -17.95
N SER A 102 -2.49 -8.11 -18.29
CA SER A 102 -1.28 -7.91 -19.11
C SER A 102 -1.62 -7.45 -20.53
N ALA A 103 -2.71 -7.93 -21.12
CA ALA A 103 -3.18 -7.46 -22.43
C ALA A 103 -3.60 -5.98 -22.39
N ALA A 104 -4.35 -5.59 -21.35
CA ALA A 104 -4.76 -4.21 -21.13
C ALA A 104 -3.57 -3.26 -20.96
N LYS A 105 -2.58 -3.63 -20.12
CA LYS A 105 -1.36 -2.84 -19.92
C LYS A 105 -0.51 -2.68 -21.18
N ARG A 106 -0.43 -3.72 -22.02
CA ARG A 106 0.24 -3.63 -23.32
C ARG A 106 -0.50 -2.67 -24.27
N ALA A 107 -1.83 -2.72 -24.30
CA ALA A 107 -2.63 -1.82 -25.11
C ALA A 107 -2.49 -0.35 -24.67
N GLU A 108 -2.52 -0.08 -23.36
CA GLU A 108 -2.26 1.26 -22.77
C GLU A 108 -0.86 1.79 -23.17
N SER A 109 0.17 0.93 -23.09
CA SER A 109 1.53 1.32 -23.42
C SER A 109 1.70 1.62 -24.92
N GLN A 110 1.04 0.84 -25.78
CA GLN A 110 1.07 1.05 -27.23
C GLN A 110 0.32 2.32 -27.65
N SER A 111 -0.80 2.65 -27.01
CA SER A 111 -1.55 3.88 -27.28
C SER A 111 -0.77 5.12 -26.81
N ALA A 112 -0.11 5.05 -25.65
CA ALA A 112 0.76 6.12 -25.14
C ALA A 112 1.94 6.42 -26.10
N ARG A 113 2.60 5.39 -26.63
CA ARG A 113 3.68 5.54 -27.62
C ARG A 113 3.21 6.20 -28.92
N LYS A 114 2.03 5.81 -29.44
CA LYS A 114 1.44 6.42 -30.64
C LYS A 114 1.11 7.91 -30.44
N ASN A 115 0.61 8.28 -29.26
CA ASN A 115 0.33 9.68 -28.93
C ASN A 115 1.60 10.53 -28.74
N CYS A 116 2.68 9.95 -28.20
CA CYS A 116 3.97 10.65 -28.09
C CYS A 116 4.60 10.91 -29.47
N GLY A 117 4.57 9.92 -30.38
CA GLY A 117 5.04 10.09 -31.77
C GLY A 117 4.27 11.16 -32.55
N ARG A 118 3.00 11.40 -32.21
CA ARG A 118 2.17 12.45 -32.82
C ARG A 118 2.48 13.85 -32.27
N ARG A 119 2.96 13.96 -31.02
CA ARG A 119 3.42 15.23 -30.43
C ARG A 119 4.81 15.65 -30.92
N ILE A 120 5.68 14.71 -31.27
CA ILE A 120 6.99 15.02 -31.86
C ILE A 120 6.86 15.62 -33.27
N ALA A 121 5.77 15.33 -33.99
CA ALA A 121 5.48 15.93 -35.30
C ALA A 121 4.85 17.34 -35.22
N ALA A 122 4.47 17.81 -34.04
CA ALA A 122 3.95 19.17 -33.81
C ALA A 122 4.91 19.91 -32.87
N GLY A 123 5.92 20.54 -33.43
CA GLY A 123 6.93 21.27 -32.68
C GLY A 123 6.32 22.42 -31.85
N SER A 124 6.54 22.36 -30.54
CA SER A 124 6.81 23.53 -29.70
C SER A 124 7.32 23.04 -28.34
N GLY A 125 8.45 23.58 -27.89
CA GLY A 125 9.14 23.18 -26.67
C GLY A 125 8.33 23.47 -25.41
N VAL A 126 8.55 22.67 -24.37
CA VAL A 126 7.98 22.91 -23.04
C VAL A 126 9.10 23.38 -22.13
N GLY A 127 9.06 24.67 -21.79
CA GLY A 127 9.88 25.28 -20.76
C GLY A 127 9.45 24.83 -19.36
N TYR A 128 10.43 24.71 -18.49
CA TYR A 128 10.30 24.47 -17.06
C TYR A 128 10.21 25.83 -16.38
N ASP A 129 9.02 26.23 -15.91
CA ASP A 129 8.88 27.20 -14.83
C ASP A 129 7.46 27.21 -14.23
N GLY A 130 7.38 27.48 -12.92
CA GLY A 130 6.14 27.93 -12.26
C GLY A 130 5.23 26.86 -11.65
N PHE A 131 5.52 26.48 -10.40
CA PHE A 131 4.50 25.94 -9.48
C PHE A 131 3.51 27.07 -9.14
N ASP A 132 2.32 27.03 -9.73
CA ASP A 132 1.26 28.01 -9.44
C ASP A 132 0.29 27.48 -8.38
N LEU A 133 0.32 28.14 -7.22
CA LEU A 133 -0.42 27.83 -5.98
C LEU A 133 -1.83 28.46 -5.99
N GLU A 134 -2.29 29.02 -7.11
CA GLU A 134 -3.62 29.64 -7.25
C GLU A 134 -4.74 28.65 -7.67
N SER A 135 -4.41 27.45 -8.17
CA SER A 135 -5.42 26.50 -8.67
C SER A 135 -6.14 25.69 -7.58
N LEU A 136 -5.79 25.86 -6.31
CA LEU A 136 -6.33 25.07 -5.18
C LEU A 136 -7.47 25.77 -4.43
N PHE A 137 -7.78 27.05 -4.72
CA PHE A 137 -8.79 27.82 -3.98
C PHE A 137 -9.91 28.46 -4.83
N GLN A 138 -9.96 28.26 -6.15
CA GLN A 138 -11.15 28.63 -6.94
C GLN A 138 -12.11 27.46 -7.08
N GLY A 139 -12.90 27.25 -6.03
CA GLY A 139 -13.92 26.21 -5.98
C GLY A 139 -15.09 26.53 -5.05
N SER A 140 -15.54 27.79 -5.01
CA SER A 140 -16.83 28.15 -4.39
C SER A 140 -17.37 29.44 -5.00
N GLY A 141 -18.32 29.30 -5.92
CA GLY A 141 -19.04 30.38 -6.58
C GLY A 141 -20.31 29.84 -7.22
N MET A 142 -21.34 29.62 -6.39
CA MET A 142 -22.70 29.37 -6.84
C MET A 142 -23.35 30.73 -7.18
N PHE A 143 -24.14 30.76 -8.27
CA PHE A 143 -24.86 31.89 -8.93
C PHE A 143 -24.16 32.56 -10.13
N GLY A 144 -24.60 32.21 -11.34
CA GLY A 144 -24.29 32.97 -12.57
C GLY A 144 -24.57 32.25 -13.89
N ARG A 145 -25.84 32.25 -14.31
CA ARG A 145 -26.44 32.12 -15.67
C ARG A 145 -25.79 31.26 -16.79
N ALA A 146 -26.67 30.41 -17.34
CA ALA A 146 -26.63 29.67 -18.60
C ALA A 146 -26.14 30.48 -19.83
N ASN A 147 -25.28 29.89 -20.66
CA ASN A 147 -25.70 29.12 -21.85
C ASN A 147 -24.44 28.67 -22.63
N GLY A 148 -24.18 27.37 -22.65
CA GLY A 148 -23.10 26.79 -23.44
C GLY A 148 -23.36 25.31 -23.62
N VAL A 149 -23.88 24.94 -24.79
CA VAL A 149 -24.11 23.55 -25.19
C VAL A 149 -22.79 22.79 -25.04
N LYS A 150 -22.68 21.91 -24.04
CA LYS A 150 -21.53 21.02 -23.88
C LYS A 150 -21.52 20.04 -25.04
N LYS A 151 -20.71 20.30 -26.07
CA LYS A 151 -20.26 19.25 -26.99
C LYS A 151 -19.45 18.26 -26.16
N GLY A 152 -20.01 17.07 -25.92
CA GLY A 152 -19.31 15.98 -25.25
C GLY A 152 -18.04 15.61 -26.03
N ASP A 153 -16.93 15.47 -25.31
CA ASP A 153 -15.68 14.99 -25.88
C ASP A 153 -15.78 13.48 -26.05
N ALA A 154 -16.06 13.03 -27.28
CA ALA A 154 -16.17 11.61 -27.61
C ALA A 154 -14.92 10.79 -27.24
N GLY A 155 -13.75 11.44 -27.07
CA GLY A 155 -12.55 10.80 -26.55
C GLY A 155 -12.65 10.49 -25.06
N ARG A 156 -13.16 11.44 -24.27
CA ARG A 156 -13.42 11.29 -22.84
C ARG A 156 -14.46 10.21 -22.56
N ASP A 157 -15.59 10.22 -23.27
CA ASP A 157 -16.66 9.24 -23.08
C ASP A 157 -16.19 7.81 -23.39
N ARG A 158 -15.32 7.64 -24.39
CA ARG A 158 -14.70 6.35 -24.72
C ARG A 158 -13.72 5.89 -23.64
N ALA A 159 -12.93 6.81 -23.08
CA ALA A 159 -11.99 6.50 -22.00
C ALA A 159 -12.74 6.10 -20.72
N GLU A 160 -13.77 6.84 -20.33
CA GLU A 160 -14.63 6.53 -19.18
C GLU A 160 -15.34 5.17 -19.36
N SER A 161 -15.84 4.87 -20.58
CA SER A 161 -16.45 3.56 -20.88
C SER A 161 -15.45 2.40 -20.82
N ALA A 162 -14.21 2.60 -21.26
CA ALA A 162 -13.15 1.58 -21.18
C ALA A 162 -12.69 1.32 -19.74
N GLU A 163 -12.61 2.38 -18.92
CA GLU A 163 -12.34 2.26 -17.48
C GLU A 163 -13.47 1.50 -16.78
N ALA A 164 -14.73 1.84 -17.05
CA ALA A 164 -15.88 1.16 -16.46
C ALA A 164 -15.93 -0.35 -16.78
N LYS A 165 -15.61 -0.74 -18.02
CA LYS A 165 -15.52 -2.16 -18.41
C LYS A 165 -14.39 -2.90 -17.68
N SER A 166 -13.26 -2.24 -17.51
CA SER A 166 -12.12 -2.80 -16.77
C SER A 166 -12.45 -2.94 -15.29
N ASP A 167 -13.14 -1.95 -14.72
CA ASP A 167 -13.57 -1.95 -13.32
C ASP A 167 -14.56 -3.07 -13.03
N GLU A 168 -15.50 -3.31 -13.92
CA GLU A 168 -16.44 -4.42 -13.79
C GLU A 168 -15.72 -5.77 -13.77
N PHE A 169 -14.73 -5.94 -14.64
CA PHE A 169 -13.88 -7.12 -14.64
C PHE A 169 -13.11 -7.28 -13.32
N TYR A 170 -12.44 -6.23 -12.84
CA TYR A 170 -11.66 -6.29 -11.60
C TYR A 170 -12.56 -6.53 -10.37
N ARG A 171 -13.73 -5.90 -10.33
CA ARG A 171 -14.73 -6.06 -9.28
C ARG A 171 -15.16 -7.52 -9.18
N MET A 172 -15.56 -8.12 -10.30
CA MET A 172 -15.97 -9.52 -10.35
C MET A 172 -14.84 -10.47 -9.90
N VAL A 173 -13.59 -10.26 -10.35
CA VAL A 173 -12.46 -11.11 -9.93
C VAL A 173 -12.19 -10.97 -8.42
N PHE A 174 -12.17 -9.76 -7.86
CA PHE A 174 -11.99 -9.57 -6.43
C PHE A 174 -13.12 -10.20 -5.61
N SER A 175 -14.37 -10.06 -6.06
CA SER A 175 -15.53 -10.68 -5.40
C SER A 175 -15.45 -12.21 -5.43
N LEU A 176 -15.07 -12.81 -6.56
CA LEU A 176 -14.86 -14.26 -6.65
C LEU A 176 -13.70 -14.72 -5.74
N LEU A 177 -12.58 -14.01 -5.73
CA LEU A 177 -11.44 -14.32 -4.86
C LEU A 177 -11.81 -14.17 -3.38
N GLY A 178 -12.61 -13.18 -3.01
CA GLY A 178 -13.09 -12.99 -1.63
C GLY A 178 -13.85 -14.19 -1.09
N VAL A 179 -14.50 -14.96 -1.97
CA VAL A 179 -15.25 -16.19 -1.64
C VAL A 179 -14.41 -17.45 -1.79
N LEU A 180 -13.53 -17.49 -2.78
CA LEU A 180 -12.72 -18.68 -3.09
C LEU A 180 -11.50 -18.82 -2.18
N LEU A 181 -10.92 -17.72 -1.71
CA LEU A 181 -9.75 -17.76 -0.85
C LEU A 181 -10.11 -18.29 0.56
N PRO A 182 -9.13 -18.85 1.29
CA PRO A 182 -9.33 -19.37 2.63
C PRO A 182 -9.93 -18.29 3.55
N SER A 183 -11.04 -18.62 4.23
CA SER A 183 -11.66 -17.74 5.21
C SER A 183 -11.84 -18.47 6.54
N PRO A 184 -11.39 -17.91 7.68
CA PRO A 184 -11.55 -18.56 8.98
C PRO A 184 -13.02 -18.85 9.34
N ASP A 185 -13.97 -18.16 8.71
CA ASP A 185 -15.42 -18.31 8.96
C ASP A 185 -16.01 -19.61 8.37
N ASP A 186 -15.41 -20.17 7.31
CA ASP A 186 -15.97 -21.32 6.58
C ASP A 186 -15.63 -22.67 7.25
N GLY A 187 -14.64 -22.72 8.14
CA GLY A 187 -14.32 -23.89 8.99
C GLY A 187 -13.88 -25.18 8.28
N THR A 188 -13.69 -25.18 6.95
CA THR A 188 -13.26 -26.39 6.22
C THR A 188 -11.77 -26.67 6.38
N ALA A 189 -11.33 -27.90 6.06
CA ALA A 189 -9.90 -28.23 6.08
C ALA A 189 -9.05 -27.31 5.17
N PHE A 190 -9.63 -26.79 4.09
CA PHE A 190 -8.96 -25.82 3.21
C PHE A 190 -8.83 -24.43 3.85
N ASP A 191 -9.75 -24.07 4.74
CA ASP A 191 -9.80 -22.77 5.39
C ASP A 191 -8.98 -22.72 6.69
N VAL A 192 -8.97 -23.82 7.44
CA VAL A 192 -8.20 -23.97 8.69
C VAL A 192 -6.71 -24.18 8.40
N SER A 193 -6.38 -24.92 7.33
CA SER A 193 -5.00 -25.20 6.94
C SER A 193 -4.86 -25.09 5.41
N PRO A 194 -4.84 -23.86 4.88
CA PRO A 194 -4.76 -23.65 3.45
C PRO A 194 -3.43 -24.15 2.88
N PRO A 195 -3.42 -24.72 1.66
CA PRO A 195 -2.17 -25.05 0.99
C PRO A 195 -1.30 -23.80 0.79
N GLU A 196 0.00 -23.89 1.08
CA GLU A 196 0.98 -22.81 0.84
C GLU A 196 0.98 -22.34 -0.63
N ALA A 197 0.62 -23.23 -1.56
CA ALA A 197 0.43 -22.90 -2.96
C ALA A 197 -0.57 -21.77 -3.20
N VAL A 198 -1.55 -21.51 -2.31
CA VAL A 198 -2.47 -20.36 -2.41
C VAL A 198 -1.70 -19.05 -2.33
N VAL A 199 -0.85 -18.91 -1.31
CA VAL A 199 -0.03 -17.71 -1.12
C VAL A 199 0.97 -17.57 -2.26
N ASP A 200 1.58 -18.69 -2.65
CA ASP A 200 2.54 -18.71 -3.73
C ASP A 200 1.92 -18.28 -5.07
N MET A 201 0.69 -18.73 -5.39
CA MET A 201 -0.05 -18.27 -6.57
C MET A 201 -0.38 -16.78 -6.52
N LEU A 202 -0.82 -16.26 -5.38
CA LEU A 202 -1.12 -14.83 -5.20
C LEU A 202 0.12 -13.94 -5.41
N LEU A 203 1.27 -14.37 -4.90
CA LEU A 203 2.54 -13.64 -5.03
C LEU A 203 3.07 -13.61 -6.47
N HIS A 204 2.75 -14.62 -7.27
CA HIS A 204 3.17 -14.70 -8.67
C HIS A 204 2.10 -14.15 -9.64
N SER A 205 0.90 -13.83 -9.16
CA SER A 205 -0.15 -13.17 -9.94
C SER A 205 -0.05 -11.65 -9.88
N ARG A 206 -0.52 -10.98 -10.94
CA ARG A 206 -0.65 -9.52 -11.03
C ARG A 206 -1.77 -8.94 -10.16
N VAL A 207 -2.62 -9.79 -9.54
CA VAL A 207 -3.77 -9.35 -8.75
C VAL A 207 -3.37 -8.46 -7.56
N LEU A 208 -2.31 -8.81 -6.83
CA LEU A 208 -1.78 -7.98 -5.75
C LEU A 208 -1.18 -6.68 -6.30
N GLY A 209 -0.58 -6.75 -7.50
CA GLY A 209 -0.16 -5.60 -8.30
C GLY A 209 -1.28 -4.59 -8.46
N LYS A 210 -2.41 -5.04 -9.00
CA LYS A 210 -3.59 -4.21 -9.23
C LYS A 210 -4.21 -3.69 -7.93
N ALA A 211 -4.28 -4.51 -6.88
CA ALA A 211 -4.76 -4.07 -5.57
C ALA A 211 -3.95 -2.87 -5.04
N ALA A 212 -2.63 -2.92 -5.18
CA ALA A 212 -1.78 -1.80 -4.78
C ALA A 212 -1.91 -0.57 -5.68
N GLU A 213 -2.15 -0.73 -6.99
CA GLU A 213 -2.45 0.40 -7.86
C GLU A 213 -3.68 1.17 -7.36
N LEU A 214 -4.74 0.44 -6.97
CA LEU A 214 -5.98 1.03 -6.45
C LEU A 214 -5.77 1.67 -5.06
N LEU A 215 -5.00 1.04 -4.17
CA LEU A 215 -4.69 1.61 -2.84
C LEU A 215 -3.77 2.84 -2.91
N ARG A 216 -2.89 2.91 -3.92
CA ARG A 216 -2.02 4.07 -4.16
C ARG A 216 -2.76 5.26 -4.76
N ASN A 217 -3.93 5.06 -5.36
CA ASN A 217 -4.71 6.17 -5.88
C ASN A 217 -5.20 7.04 -4.70
N ASP A 218 -4.49 8.12 -4.45
CA ASP A 218 -4.66 9.04 -3.32
C ASP A 218 -5.89 9.97 -3.44
N SER A 219 -6.89 9.60 -4.24
CA SER A 219 -8.11 10.39 -4.45
C SER A 219 -9.33 9.65 -3.93
N LEU A 220 -9.81 10.06 -2.75
CA LEU A 220 -11.08 9.58 -2.20
C LEU A 220 -12.26 9.86 -3.13
N ASP A 221 -12.20 10.93 -3.93
CA ASP A 221 -13.24 11.25 -4.92
C ASP A 221 -13.29 10.20 -6.04
N ASN A 222 -12.13 9.84 -6.61
CA ASN A 222 -12.04 8.77 -7.62
C ASN A 222 -12.48 7.43 -7.03
N ALA A 223 -12.04 7.11 -5.81
CA ALA A 223 -12.44 5.89 -5.12
C ALA A 223 -13.94 5.82 -4.85
N THR A 224 -14.56 6.96 -4.51
CA THR A 224 -16.01 7.08 -4.30
C THR A 224 -16.79 6.86 -5.60
N LYS A 225 -16.35 7.45 -6.72
CA LYS A 225 -16.95 7.21 -8.05
C LYS A 225 -16.92 5.73 -8.43
N ARG A 226 -15.91 5.00 -7.95
CA ARG A 226 -15.68 3.57 -8.21
C ARG A 226 -16.02 2.69 -7.01
N LYS A 227 -17.05 3.09 -6.22
CA LYS A 227 -17.39 2.43 -4.94
C LYS A 227 -17.54 0.91 -5.03
N GLY A 228 -18.11 0.39 -6.12
CA GLY A 228 -18.28 -1.06 -6.32
C GLY A 228 -16.96 -1.81 -6.39
N LEU A 229 -16.00 -1.28 -7.16
CA LEU A 229 -14.65 -1.84 -7.26
C LEU A 229 -13.90 -1.76 -5.93
N TYR A 230 -13.94 -0.62 -5.25
CA TYR A 230 -13.27 -0.45 -3.96
C TYR A 230 -13.90 -1.33 -2.87
N SER A 231 -15.22 -1.51 -2.88
CA SER A 231 -15.90 -2.45 -1.97
C SER A 231 -15.39 -3.87 -2.16
N ALA A 232 -15.33 -4.36 -3.41
CA ALA A 232 -14.80 -5.69 -3.73
C ALA A 232 -13.31 -5.82 -3.36
N LEU A 233 -12.51 -4.77 -3.60
CA LEU A 233 -11.11 -4.71 -3.19
C LEU A 233 -10.97 -4.84 -1.66
N LEU A 234 -11.72 -4.05 -0.88
CA LEU A 234 -11.64 -4.09 0.59
C LEU A 234 -12.07 -5.46 1.15
N ALA A 235 -13.09 -6.08 0.57
CA ALA A 235 -13.50 -7.44 0.92
C ALA A 235 -12.38 -8.45 0.62
N PHE A 236 -11.78 -8.38 -0.58
CA PHE A 236 -10.63 -9.20 -0.95
C PHE A 236 -9.45 -9.04 0.02
N LEU A 237 -9.09 -7.79 0.37
CA LEU A 237 -8.04 -7.46 1.33
C LEU A 237 -8.34 -8.03 2.73
N ARG A 238 -9.61 -8.01 3.15
CA ARG A 238 -10.06 -8.63 4.41
C ARG A 238 -9.82 -10.12 4.40
N THR A 239 -10.19 -10.81 3.32
CA THR A 239 -10.00 -12.27 3.19
C THR A 239 -8.52 -12.65 3.24
N ILE A 240 -7.65 -11.98 2.49
CA ILE A 240 -6.20 -12.28 2.52
C ILE A 240 -5.54 -11.90 3.85
N GLY A 241 -6.07 -10.90 4.55
CA GLY A 241 -5.58 -10.46 5.85
C GLY A 241 -6.04 -11.31 7.03
N ALA A 242 -7.11 -12.09 6.87
CA ALA A 242 -7.70 -12.89 7.94
C ALA A 242 -6.86 -14.13 8.32
N HIS A 243 -6.10 -14.70 7.37
CA HIS A 243 -5.29 -15.90 7.61
C HIS A 243 -3.80 -15.54 7.77
N GLY A 244 -3.21 -15.77 8.95
CA GLY A 244 -1.85 -15.32 9.29
C GLY A 244 -0.76 -15.75 8.30
N GLY A 245 -0.81 -16.99 7.78
CA GLY A 245 0.15 -17.48 6.78
C GLY A 245 0.07 -16.77 5.42
N VAL A 246 -1.14 -16.33 5.04
CA VAL A 246 -1.38 -15.58 3.79
C VAL A 246 -1.05 -14.11 4.01
N ALA A 247 -1.55 -13.54 5.10
CA ALA A 247 -1.44 -12.13 5.43
C ALA A 247 0.03 -11.68 5.52
N GLY A 248 0.89 -12.43 6.21
CA GLY A 248 2.30 -12.06 6.39
C GLY A 248 3.03 -11.80 5.06
N ARG A 249 2.82 -12.65 4.06
CA ARG A 249 3.49 -12.56 2.75
C ARG A 249 2.74 -11.71 1.73
N ALA A 250 1.41 -11.78 1.68
CA ALA A 250 0.62 -11.09 0.66
C ALA A 250 0.22 -9.66 1.06
N MET A 251 -0.02 -9.41 2.36
CA MET A 251 -0.46 -8.11 2.87
C MET A 251 0.66 -7.25 3.43
N PHE A 252 1.51 -7.83 4.28
CA PHE A 252 2.46 -7.08 5.12
C PHE A 252 3.89 -7.01 4.55
N ALA A 253 4.31 -7.99 3.76
CA ALA A 253 5.65 -7.99 3.17
C ALA A 253 5.78 -6.97 2.02
N GLU A 254 7.01 -6.49 1.81
CA GLU A 254 7.37 -5.77 0.59
C GLU A 254 7.13 -6.67 -0.62
N ARG A 255 6.55 -6.10 -1.68
CA ARG A 255 6.17 -6.85 -2.87
C ARG A 255 7.31 -6.82 -3.88
N SER A 256 7.59 -7.97 -4.48
CA SER A 256 8.48 -8.06 -5.65
C SER A 256 7.66 -7.83 -6.92
N VAL A 257 7.93 -6.75 -7.65
CA VAL A 257 7.33 -6.52 -8.97
C VAL A 257 8.11 -7.33 -9.99
N ARG A 258 7.54 -8.46 -10.44
CA ARG A 258 8.16 -9.32 -11.45
C ARG A 258 7.69 -8.97 -12.86
N GLU A 259 8.49 -9.30 -13.87
CA GLU A 259 8.08 -9.20 -15.27
C GLU A 259 7.12 -10.34 -15.67
N GLU A 260 7.37 -11.55 -15.19
CA GLU A 260 6.54 -12.70 -15.49
C GLU A 260 5.32 -12.79 -14.56
N ASN A 261 4.24 -13.39 -15.08
CA ASN A 261 2.98 -13.58 -14.37
C ASN A 261 2.70 -15.08 -14.16
N LEU A 262 1.70 -15.41 -13.34
CA LEU A 262 1.41 -16.78 -12.91
C LEU A 262 1.10 -17.68 -14.10
N LEU A 263 0.38 -17.16 -15.11
CA LEU A 263 0.04 -17.94 -16.31
C LEU A 263 1.31 -18.34 -17.07
N THR A 264 2.21 -17.39 -17.36
CA THR A 264 3.47 -17.69 -18.05
C THR A 264 4.32 -18.65 -17.23
N LEU A 265 4.48 -18.39 -15.93
CA LEU A 265 5.27 -19.20 -15.02
C LEU A 265 4.76 -20.65 -14.93
N SER A 266 3.44 -20.85 -14.99
CA SER A 266 2.81 -22.18 -14.90
C SER A 266 3.11 -23.09 -16.09
N PHE A 267 3.54 -22.55 -17.24
CA PHE A 267 3.81 -23.33 -18.46
C PHE A 267 5.25 -23.22 -18.96
N SER A 268 6.00 -22.17 -18.60
CA SER A 268 7.35 -21.92 -19.11
C SER A 268 8.46 -22.27 -18.12
N GLY A 269 8.14 -22.54 -16.85
CA GLY A 269 9.09 -23.12 -15.89
C GLY A 269 10.35 -22.28 -15.66
N GLY A 270 10.23 -21.20 -14.89
CA GLY A 270 11.38 -20.47 -14.33
C GLY A 270 11.38 -18.98 -14.66
N GLY A 271 11.38 -18.15 -13.62
CA GLY A 271 11.53 -16.70 -13.72
C GLY A 271 12.63 -16.21 -12.78
N GLY A 272 13.65 -15.56 -13.36
CA GLY A 272 14.78 -14.98 -12.65
C GLY A 272 14.40 -13.90 -11.62
N SER A 273 15.20 -13.78 -10.57
CA SER A 273 14.98 -12.87 -9.45
C SER A 273 15.58 -11.49 -9.73
N SER A 274 14.88 -10.64 -10.49
CA SER A 274 15.16 -9.21 -10.50
C SER A 274 13.85 -8.44 -10.61
N GLY A 275 13.20 -8.24 -9.47
CA GLY A 275 12.01 -7.41 -9.38
C GLY A 275 12.29 -6.17 -8.55
N GLU A 276 11.82 -5.01 -9.01
CA GLU A 276 11.77 -3.81 -8.19
C GLU A 276 10.93 -4.06 -6.94
N ARG A 277 11.39 -3.53 -5.80
CA ARG A 277 10.64 -3.62 -4.54
C ARG A 277 9.58 -2.53 -4.50
N ALA A 278 8.33 -2.94 -4.31
CA ALA A 278 7.20 -2.04 -4.09
C ALA A 278 6.70 -2.15 -2.65
N SER A 279 6.04 -1.09 -2.17
CA SER A 279 5.43 -1.05 -0.84
C SER A 279 4.41 -2.18 -0.66
N SER A 280 4.22 -2.56 0.60
CA SER A 280 3.21 -3.56 1.00
C SER A 280 1.78 -3.05 0.72
N LEU A 281 0.81 -3.96 0.70
CA LEU A 281 -0.61 -3.57 0.63
C LEU A 281 -1.05 -2.90 1.93
N ALA A 282 -0.52 -3.34 3.06
CA ALA A 282 -0.74 -2.73 4.36
C ALA A 282 -0.33 -1.24 4.39
N ASP A 283 0.80 -0.88 3.76
CA ASP A 283 1.23 0.52 3.66
C ASP A 283 0.29 1.37 2.81
N GLY A 284 -0.18 0.81 1.68
CA GLY A 284 -1.18 1.47 0.83
C GLY A 284 -2.50 1.70 1.58
N LEU A 285 -2.99 0.67 2.28
CA LEU A 285 -4.20 0.76 3.10
C LEU A 285 -4.05 1.77 4.23
N ARG A 286 -2.88 1.81 4.89
CA ARG A 286 -2.58 2.78 5.96
C ARG A 286 -2.66 4.21 5.45
N LYS A 287 -2.06 4.50 4.29
CA LYS A 287 -2.09 5.83 3.66
C LYS A 287 -3.52 6.24 3.30
N LEU A 288 -4.26 5.34 2.66
CA LEU A 288 -5.66 5.58 2.30
C LEU A 288 -6.53 5.82 3.55
N ASN A 289 -6.30 5.07 4.63
CA ASN A 289 -7.02 5.24 5.89
C ASN A 289 -6.75 6.58 6.57
N ILE A 290 -5.52 7.11 6.50
CA ILE A 290 -5.22 8.45 7.02
C ILE A 290 -6.14 9.49 6.35
N GLN A 291 -6.27 9.43 5.02
CA GLN A 291 -7.19 10.31 4.29
C GLN A 291 -8.64 10.08 4.69
N SER A 292 -9.08 8.82 4.80
CA SER A 292 -10.44 8.47 5.21
C SER A 292 -10.80 9.03 6.59
N ASN A 293 -9.91 8.90 7.57
CA ASN A 293 -10.12 9.42 8.93
C ASN A 293 -10.14 10.96 8.95
N MET A 294 -9.33 11.61 8.12
CA MET A 294 -9.38 13.08 7.96
C MET A 294 -10.72 13.53 7.40
N MET A 295 -11.24 12.84 6.37
CA MET A 295 -12.56 13.11 5.78
C MET A 295 -13.69 12.91 6.79
N LEU A 296 -13.67 11.81 7.55
CA LEU A 296 -14.66 11.52 8.59
C LEU A 296 -14.68 12.59 9.69
N LYS A 297 -13.51 13.03 10.16
CA LYS A 297 -13.39 14.12 11.15
C LYS A 297 -13.88 15.45 10.56
N GLY A 298 -13.58 15.74 9.29
CA GLY A 298 -14.07 16.93 8.59
C GLY A 298 -15.61 16.97 8.53
N ALA A 299 -16.23 15.86 8.16
CA ALA A 299 -17.69 15.77 8.07
C ALA A 299 -18.41 15.90 9.42
N GLN A 300 -17.79 15.49 10.53
CA GLN A 300 -18.34 15.72 11.86
C GLN A 300 -18.41 17.21 12.21
N ASN A 301 -17.41 17.99 11.80
CA ASN A 301 -17.31 19.41 12.08
C ASN A 301 -18.18 20.25 11.12
N ASN A 302 -18.37 19.79 9.88
CA ASN A 302 -19.06 20.55 8.82
C ASN A 302 -20.27 19.78 8.24
N LYS A 303 -21.19 19.34 9.09
CA LYS A 303 -22.32 18.46 8.69
C LYS A 303 -23.15 18.98 7.51
N HIS A 304 -23.24 20.29 7.33
CA HIS A 304 -24.03 20.91 6.26
C HIS A 304 -23.41 20.73 4.86
N GLU A 305 -22.08 20.53 4.76
CA GLU A 305 -21.37 20.32 3.49
C GLU A 305 -21.49 18.88 2.97
N PHE A 306 -21.89 17.92 3.82
CA PHE A 306 -21.92 16.49 3.54
C PHE A 306 -23.33 15.90 3.36
N GLN A 307 -24.29 16.74 2.96
CA GLN A 307 -25.70 16.34 2.84
C GLN A 307 -26.06 15.67 1.50
N ASN A 308 -25.17 15.67 0.51
CA ASN A 308 -25.44 15.09 -0.80
C ASN A 308 -25.10 13.59 -0.88
N GLN A 309 -25.66 12.88 -1.86
CA GLN A 309 -25.48 11.42 -2.01
C GLN A 309 -24.01 11.02 -2.23
N HIS A 310 -23.24 11.84 -2.95
CA HIS A 310 -21.82 11.58 -3.19
C HIS A 310 -21.00 11.64 -1.90
N ALA A 311 -21.27 12.63 -1.05
CA ALA A 311 -20.70 12.75 0.27
C ALA A 311 -21.10 11.58 1.17
N ALA A 312 -22.35 11.12 1.11
CA ALA A 312 -22.80 9.92 1.83
C ALA A 312 -22.02 8.66 1.39
N ASP A 313 -21.86 8.44 0.08
CA ASP A 313 -21.08 7.34 -0.49
C ASP A 313 -19.59 7.44 -0.10
N MET A 314 -19.02 8.66 -0.10
CA MET A 314 -17.64 8.91 0.31
C MET A 314 -17.43 8.59 1.80
N LEU A 315 -18.32 9.04 2.67
CA LEU A 315 -18.26 8.77 4.10
C LEU A 315 -18.48 7.28 4.40
N TRP A 316 -19.36 6.62 3.64
CA TRP A 316 -19.52 5.16 3.71
C TRP A 316 -18.21 4.45 3.37
N LEU A 317 -17.57 4.80 2.26
CA LEU A 317 -16.31 4.20 1.85
C LEU A 317 -15.20 4.47 2.88
N CYS A 318 -15.10 5.69 3.41
CA CYS A 318 -14.14 6.05 4.44
C CYS A 318 -14.32 5.20 5.71
N ARG A 319 -15.56 4.90 6.11
CA ARG A 319 -15.84 4.00 7.24
C ARG A 319 -15.38 2.58 6.95
N GLN A 320 -15.63 2.05 5.74
CA GLN A 320 -15.18 0.71 5.36
C GLN A 320 -13.65 0.60 5.37
N ILE A 321 -12.95 1.62 4.87
CA ILE A 321 -11.47 1.68 4.88
C ILE A 321 -10.96 1.71 6.33
N SER A 322 -11.56 2.56 7.17
CA SER A 322 -11.18 2.68 8.59
C SER A 322 -11.42 1.39 9.36
N ASP A 323 -12.56 0.74 9.14
CA ASP A 323 -12.91 -0.54 9.76
C ASP A 323 -11.95 -1.66 9.34
N LEU A 324 -11.64 -1.77 8.04
CA LEU A 324 -10.67 -2.74 7.55
C LEU A 324 -9.26 -2.47 8.08
N SER A 325 -8.84 -1.21 8.09
CA SER A 325 -7.55 -0.81 8.64
C SER A 325 -7.48 -1.09 10.14
N GLY A 326 -8.57 -0.88 10.89
CA GLY A 326 -8.66 -1.25 12.30
C GLY A 326 -8.61 -2.77 12.50
N TYR A 327 -9.29 -3.54 11.66
CA TYR A 327 -9.26 -5.00 11.73
C TYR A 327 -7.88 -5.59 11.43
N LEU A 328 -7.24 -5.15 10.34
CA LEU A 328 -5.97 -5.72 9.87
C LEU A 328 -4.74 -5.11 10.53
N LEU A 329 -4.77 -3.80 10.77
CA LEU A 329 -3.64 -3.06 11.32
C LEU A 329 -3.86 -2.70 12.80
N GLY A 330 -5.00 -3.06 13.41
CA GLY A 330 -5.33 -2.72 14.81
C GLY A 330 -4.46 -3.38 15.87
N GLY A 331 -3.60 -4.34 15.49
CA GLY A 331 -2.53 -4.86 16.34
C GLY A 331 -1.19 -4.10 16.20
N GLU A 332 -1.05 -3.31 15.13
CA GLU A 332 0.06 -2.41 14.85
C GLU A 332 -0.44 -0.97 14.64
N GLY A 333 -1.48 -0.60 15.39
CA GLY A 333 -1.70 0.80 15.71
C GLY A 333 -0.41 1.27 16.34
N LEU A 334 0.22 2.26 15.71
CA LEU A 334 1.37 2.98 16.25
C LEU A 334 1.17 3.06 17.77
N LYS A 335 1.97 2.31 18.56
CA LYS A 335 1.78 2.26 20.01
C LYS A 335 1.60 3.68 20.47
N ASP A 336 0.44 3.95 21.09
CA ASP A 336 -0.04 5.30 21.35
C ASP A 336 1.16 6.16 21.78
N ILE A 337 1.45 7.25 21.06
CA ILE A 337 2.62 8.07 21.37
C ILE A 337 2.39 8.72 22.75
N LEU A 338 1.12 8.99 23.11
CA LEU A 338 0.69 9.72 24.30
C LEU A 338 1.28 9.22 25.63
N PRO A 339 1.32 7.91 25.96
CA PRO A 339 1.82 7.45 27.25
C PRO A 339 3.30 7.73 27.48
N THR A 340 4.09 7.92 26.41
CA THR A 340 5.53 8.24 26.50
C THR A 340 5.89 9.61 25.91
N TYR A 341 4.89 10.47 25.73
CA TYR A 341 5.04 11.80 25.16
C TYR A 341 5.24 12.83 26.26
N TYR A 342 6.28 13.66 26.14
CA TYR A 342 6.62 14.67 27.14
C TYR A 342 5.46 15.65 27.38
N TYR A 343 4.82 16.13 26.30
CA TYR A 343 3.69 17.07 26.38
C TYR A 343 2.32 16.36 26.44
N ALA A 344 2.25 15.13 26.97
CA ALA A 344 0.99 14.37 27.01
C ALA A 344 -0.11 15.07 27.81
N ARG A 345 0.26 15.76 28.90
CA ARG A 345 -0.70 16.47 29.76
C ARG A 345 -1.32 17.67 29.02
N GLU A 346 -0.49 18.47 28.37
CA GLU A 346 -0.87 19.62 27.56
C GLU A 346 -1.71 19.16 26.35
N ALA A 347 -1.30 18.07 25.69
CA ALA A 347 -2.03 17.50 24.57
C ALA A 347 -3.44 17.01 24.97
N ARG A 348 -3.61 16.43 26.16
CA ARG A 348 -4.93 16.03 26.70
C ARG A 348 -5.81 17.23 27.05
N GLY A 349 -5.23 18.37 27.41
CA GLY A 349 -5.96 19.61 27.71
C GLY A 349 -6.57 20.27 26.47
N LEU A 350 -5.99 20.04 25.29
CA LEU A 350 -6.44 20.64 24.04
C LEU A 350 -7.63 19.88 23.44
N ARG A 351 -8.86 20.26 23.83
CA ARG A 351 -10.11 19.62 23.36
C ARG A 351 -10.65 20.19 22.04
N GLN A 352 -10.27 21.40 21.68
CA GLN A 352 -10.65 22.07 20.43
C GLN A 352 -9.40 22.66 19.78
N SER A 353 -9.30 22.54 18.45
CA SER A 353 -8.18 23.11 17.70
C SER A 353 -8.57 24.48 17.13
N PRO A 354 -7.70 25.50 17.24
CA PRO A 354 -7.88 26.78 16.55
C PRO A 354 -8.06 26.59 15.03
N PHE A 355 -8.83 27.49 14.42
CA PHE A 355 -9.07 27.51 12.98
C PHE A 355 -7.75 27.61 12.20
N GLY A 356 -7.62 26.86 11.10
CA GLY A 356 -6.40 26.82 10.28
C GLY A 356 -5.23 25.98 10.82
N ARG A 357 -5.20 25.64 12.12
CA ARG A 357 -4.11 24.84 12.72
C ARG A 357 -4.00 23.43 12.14
N ILE A 358 -5.13 22.72 11.99
CA ILE A 358 -5.14 21.34 11.44
C ILE A 358 -4.70 21.32 9.96
N PRO A 359 -5.25 22.16 9.06
CA PRO A 359 -4.72 22.29 7.69
C PRO A 359 -3.22 22.54 7.65
N ARG A 360 -2.70 23.44 8.50
CA ARG A 360 -1.25 23.68 8.56
C ARG A 360 -0.46 22.44 8.99
N LEU A 361 -0.90 21.74 10.03
CA LEU A 361 -0.25 20.50 10.49
C LEU A 361 -0.23 19.41 9.40
N ILE A 362 -1.29 19.31 8.60
CA ILE A 362 -1.35 18.40 7.45
C ILE A 362 -0.30 18.78 6.41
N THR A 363 -0.22 20.07 6.04
CA THR A 363 0.81 20.56 5.11
C THR A 363 2.22 20.26 5.60
N GLU A 364 2.49 20.47 6.89
CA GLU A 364 3.78 20.12 7.50
C GLU A 364 4.08 18.63 7.42
N ILE A 365 3.13 17.75 7.78
CA ILE A 365 3.32 16.29 7.70
C ILE A 365 3.57 15.85 6.27
N THR A 366 2.79 16.34 5.31
CA THR A 366 2.98 16.02 3.89
C THR A 366 4.35 16.45 3.40
N SER A 367 4.82 17.65 3.80
CA SER A 367 6.17 18.13 3.51
C SER A 367 7.25 17.22 4.12
N LEU A 368 7.05 16.73 5.35
CA LEU A 368 7.96 15.77 5.98
C LEU A 368 7.98 14.41 5.26
N MET A 369 6.86 13.93 4.75
CA MET A 369 6.80 12.64 4.05
C MET A 369 7.66 12.59 2.79
N THR A 370 7.89 13.74 2.13
CA THR A 370 8.65 13.83 0.88
C THR A 370 9.99 14.54 1.04
N GLY A 371 10.13 15.44 2.02
CA GLY A 371 11.28 16.31 2.19
C GLY A 371 12.28 15.90 3.27
N LEU A 372 12.01 14.84 4.03
CA LEU A 372 12.94 14.40 5.09
C LEU A 372 14.30 13.95 4.51
N SER A 373 15.37 14.50 5.08
CA SER A 373 16.74 14.07 4.78
C SER A 373 17.00 12.66 5.28
N ALA A 374 17.92 11.96 4.60
CA ALA A 374 18.30 10.61 4.99
C ALA A 374 18.82 10.58 6.45
N GLY A 375 18.27 9.67 7.25
CA GLY A 375 18.64 9.48 8.66
C GLY A 375 17.72 10.17 9.67
N ILE A 376 16.77 11.02 9.23
CA ILE A 376 15.73 11.57 10.10
C ILE A 376 14.46 10.71 9.97
N PHE A 377 13.93 10.28 11.11
CA PHE A 377 12.68 9.51 11.18
C PHE A 377 11.68 10.24 12.06
N VAL A 378 10.44 10.37 11.57
CA VAL A 378 9.33 11.01 12.29
C VAL A 378 8.18 10.03 12.36
N LYS A 379 7.59 9.89 13.56
CA LYS A 379 6.31 9.19 13.77
C LYS A 379 5.33 10.19 14.39
N HIS A 380 4.11 10.24 13.87
CA HIS A 380 3.04 11.11 14.36
C HIS A 380 1.84 10.29 14.82
N GLY A 381 1.02 10.82 15.74
CA GLY A 381 -0.18 10.13 16.20
C GLY A 381 -1.17 9.89 15.05
N SER A 382 -1.81 8.71 15.02
CA SER A 382 -2.89 8.40 14.08
C SER A 382 -4.10 9.31 14.25
N ASP A 383 -4.37 9.71 15.51
CA ASP A 383 -5.55 10.47 15.88
C ASP A 383 -5.29 11.93 16.23
N ARG A 384 -4.02 12.30 16.44
CA ARG A 384 -3.54 13.61 16.87
C ARG A 384 -2.29 14.02 16.09
N LEU A 385 -2.50 14.78 15.03
CA LEU A 385 -1.44 15.25 14.11
C LEU A 385 -0.47 16.25 14.77
N ASP A 386 -0.87 16.84 15.89
CA ASP A 386 -0.04 17.72 16.71
C ASP A 386 0.89 16.97 17.68
N ILE A 387 0.84 15.64 17.69
CA ILE A 387 1.75 14.80 18.46
C ILE A 387 2.72 14.16 17.48
N MET A 388 3.97 14.62 17.51
CA MET A 388 5.07 14.07 16.73
C MET A 388 6.20 13.68 17.66
N LYS A 389 6.83 12.54 17.40
CA LYS A 389 8.05 12.12 18.07
C LYS A 389 9.14 11.96 17.02
N TYR A 390 10.29 12.57 17.30
CA TYR A 390 11.54 12.39 16.58
C TYR A 390 12.57 11.79 17.55
N SER A 391 13.65 11.22 17.02
CA SER A 391 14.74 10.70 17.86
C SER A 391 15.56 11.88 18.38
N SER A 392 15.47 12.19 19.68
CA SER A 392 16.34 13.18 20.33
C SER A 392 16.73 12.81 21.77
N ASN A 393 17.83 13.42 22.21
CA ASN A 393 18.55 13.18 23.47
C ASN A 393 17.74 13.68 24.70
N PRO A 394 18.01 13.24 25.94
CA PRO A 394 17.17 13.47 27.11
C PRO A 394 17.36 14.83 27.82
N TYR A 395 18.07 15.80 27.23
CA TYR A 395 18.11 17.16 27.76
C TYR A 395 16.91 17.94 27.20
N ASN A 396 16.03 18.39 28.10
CA ASN A 396 14.63 18.76 27.81
C ASN A 396 14.43 20.09 27.04
N ILE A 397 15.48 20.72 26.52
CA ILE A 397 15.40 21.98 25.77
C ILE A 397 16.35 21.91 24.57
N VAL A 398 15.79 22.13 23.38
CA VAL A 398 16.56 22.32 22.13
C VAL A 398 16.78 23.81 21.95
N CYS A 399 18.05 24.25 21.92
CA CYS A 399 18.42 25.65 21.68
C CYS A 399 18.49 25.91 20.18
N LEU A 400 17.49 26.61 19.63
CA LEU A 400 17.41 26.98 18.23
C LEU A 400 16.62 28.28 18.09
N SER A 401 17.09 29.23 17.28
CA SER A 401 16.41 30.52 17.12
C SER A 401 15.00 30.39 16.54
N LEU A 402 14.80 29.42 15.64
CA LEU A 402 13.48 29.05 15.11
C LEU A 402 12.52 28.52 16.19
N LEU A 403 13.01 28.13 17.37
CA LEU A 403 12.19 27.72 18.51
C LEU A 403 12.09 28.82 19.58
N GLY A 404 12.70 29.99 19.34
CA GLY A 404 12.76 31.10 20.30
C GLY A 404 13.64 30.83 21.52
N THR A 405 14.47 29.77 21.48
CA THR A 405 15.32 29.34 22.60
C THR A 405 16.79 29.73 22.41
N PHE A 406 17.12 30.44 21.34
CA PHE A 406 18.46 30.93 21.04
C PHE A 406 18.42 32.22 20.21
N SER A 407 19.48 33.03 20.24
CA SER A 407 19.57 34.25 19.42
C SER A 407 19.75 33.91 17.94
N GLY A 408 18.98 34.54 17.04
CA GLY A 408 19.09 34.33 15.60
C GLY A 408 17.77 34.63 14.88
N GLU A 409 17.59 34.05 13.69
CA GLU A 409 16.36 34.18 12.91
C GLU A 409 15.17 33.53 13.66
N PRO A 410 14.09 34.29 13.95
CA PRO A 410 12.96 33.81 14.72
C PRO A 410 11.98 32.98 13.88
N TRP A 411 11.04 32.31 14.54
CA TRP A 411 9.93 31.65 13.87
C TRP A 411 9.01 32.67 13.16
N HIS A 412 8.74 32.44 11.88
CA HIS A 412 7.82 33.25 11.08
C HIS A 412 6.55 32.45 10.75
N PRO A 413 5.38 32.79 11.34
CA PRO A 413 4.12 32.10 11.07
C PRO A 413 3.77 32.07 9.58
N GLY A 414 3.40 30.91 9.07
CA GLY A 414 3.07 30.70 7.66
C GLY A 414 4.27 30.41 6.74
N GLN A 415 5.49 30.81 7.14
CA GLN A 415 6.71 30.65 6.34
C GLN A 415 7.62 29.54 6.90
N SER A 416 7.96 29.59 8.18
CA SER A 416 8.82 28.59 8.83
C SER A 416 8.16 27.21 8.87
N THR A 417 8.94 26.12 8.76
CA THR A 417 8.42 24.75 8.69
C THR A 417 9.05 23.83 9.74
N ILE A 418 8.37 22.73 10.07
CA ILE A 418 8.92 21.67 10.92
C ILE A 418 10.13 21.03 10.24
N LEU A 419 10.09 20.89 8.91
CA LEU A 419 11.22 20.39 8.14
C LEU A 419 12.46 21.27 8.34
N GLN A 420 12.32 22.59 8.27
CA GLN A 420 13.41 23.54 8.53
C GLN A 420 14.00 23.35 9.92
N VAL A 421 13.17 23.13 10.95
CA VAL A 421 13.63 22.84 12.31
C VAL A 421 14.43 21.54 12.37
N LEU A 422 13.94 20.45 11.77
CA LEU A 422 14.62 19.15 11.79
C LEU A 422 15.96 19.18 11.05
N VAL A 423 16.01 19.84 9.89
CA VAL A 423 17.25 20.04 9.12
C VAL A 423 18.23 20.91 9.92
N SER A 424 17.74 21.96 10.60
CA SER A 424 18.56 22.81 11.46
C SER A 424 19.18 22.06 12.63
N ILE A 425 18.42 21.16 13.28
CA ILE A 425 18.96 20.29 14.34
C ILE A 425 20.08 19.40 13.79
N GLN A 426 19.86 18.78 12.63
CA GLN A 426 20.88 17.94 12.00
C GLN A 426 22.14 18.74 11.64
N ALA A 427 21.97 19.94 11.10
CA ALA A 427 23.08 20.75 10.57
C ALA A 427 23.86 21.51 11.65
N MET A 428 23.20 21.99 12.71
CA MET A 428 23.80 22.90 13.69
C MET A 428 24.00 22.29 15.08
N ILE A 429 23.28 21.21 15.41
CA ILE A 429 23.43 20.57 16.73
C ILE A 429 24.20 19.25 16.57
N LEU A 430 23.84 18.44 15.57
CA LEU A 430 24.45 17.14 15.30
C LEU A 430 25.55 17.22 14.23
N CYS A 431 26.36 18.27 14.26
CA CYS A 431 27.45 18.52 13.32
C CYS A 431 28.78 17.91 13.78
N ALA A 432 29.82 18.00 12.92
CA ALA A 432 31.15 17.46 13.21
C ALA A 432 31.83 18.15 14.41
N ASP A 433 31.68 19.47 14.52
CA ASP A 433 32.35 20.30 15.54
C ASP A 433 31.31 21.10 16.35
N PRO A 434 30.52 20.45 17.22
CA PRO A 434 29.41 21.10 17.93
C PRO A 434 29.84 22.26 18.84
N LEU A 435 31.09 22.24 19.33
CA LEU A 435 31.62 23.29 20.20
C LEU A 435 31.81 24.63 19.49
N ASN A 436 31.99 24.63 18.16
CA ASN A 436 32.13 25.86 17.37
C ASN A 436 30.84 26.68 17.31
N ASN A 437 29.71 26.08 17.66
CA ASN A 437 28.40 26.73 17.63
C ASN A 437 28.06 27.41 18.97
N GLU A 438 28.95 27.34 19.96
CA GLU A 438 28.76 28.00 21.26
C GLU A 438 29.21 29.47 21.21
N PRO A 439 28.33 30.42 21.57
CA PRO A 439 28.62 31.84 21.45
C PRO A 439 29.64 32.30 22.50
N GLY A 440 30.60 33.13 22.07
CA GLY A 440 31.56 33.77 22.98
C GLY A 440 32.74 32.91 23.42
N ILE A 441 32.91 31.73 22.82
CA ILE A 441 34.03 30.85 23.15
C ILE A 441 35.15 30.92 22.10
N GLY A 442 36.28 31.55 22.44
CA GLY A 442 37.52 31.43 21.69
C GLY A 442 38.27 30.17 22.11
N MET A 443 38.08 29.06 21.37
CA MET A 443 38.64 27.76 21.75
C MET A 443 39.94 27.46 21.01
N ASP A 444 40.90 26.89 21.74
CA ASP A 444 42.04 26.22 21.12
C ASP A 444 41.66 24.81 20.63
N ARG A 445 42.53 24.25 19.79
CA ARG A 445 42.30 22.93 19.17
C ARG A 445 42.20 21.80 20.20
N SER A 446 42.95 21.87 21.30
CA SER A 446 42.94 20.88 22.38
C SER A 446 41.59 20.79 23.11
N SER A 447 40.92 21.93 23.29
CA SER A 447 39.62 21.98 23.95
C SER A 447 38.52 21.38 23.06
N ILE A 448 38.58 21.64 21.75
CA ILE A 448 37.69 21.02 20.76
C ILE A 448 37.88 19.51 20.70
N GLU A 449 39.13 19.04 20.65
CA GLU A 449 39.44 17.60 20.60
C GLU A 449 38.96 16.87 21.87
N SER A 450 39.18 17.46 23.05
CA SER A 450 38.73 16.91 24.34
C SER A 450 37.20 16.84 24.44
N TYR A 451 36.50 17.90 24.02
CA TYR A 451 35.04 17.91 23.98
C TYR A 451 34.48 16.88 23.00
N THR A 452 35.05 16.80 21.80
CA THR A 452 34.65 15.80 20.79
C THR A 452 34.84 14.38 21.30
N LYS A 453 35.94 14.08 22.00
CA LYS A 453 36.16 12.75 22.61
C LYS A 453 35.09 12.43 23.67
N MET A 454 34.75 13.39 24.53
CA MET A 454 33.68 13.23 25.51
C MET A 454 32.33 12.96 24.84
N VAL A 455 31.95 13.75 23.83
CA VAL A 455 30.69 13.59 23.10
C VAL A 455 30.62 12.22 22.42
N ARG A 456 31.68 11.75 21.75
CA ARG A 456 31.75 10.41 21.15
C ARG A 456 31.52 9.30 22.18
N GLY A 457 32.10 9.42 23.37
CA GLY A 457 31.87 8.50 24.48
C GLY A 457 30.40 8.47 24.93
N LEU A 458 29.77 9.65 25.06
CA LEU A 458 28.35 9.75 25.40
C LEU A 458 27.45 9.19 24.29
N THR A 459 27.74 9.47 23.02
CA THR A 459 27.03 8.91 21.87
C THR A 459 27.10 7.38 21.87
N THR A 460 28.29 6.82 22.09
CA THR A 460 28.50 5.37 22.17
C THR A 460 27.68 4.75 23.31
N LYS A 461 27.68 5.37 24.49
CA LYS A 461 26.95 4.87 25.67
C LYS A 461 25.43 4.97 25.51
N TYR A 462 24.92 6.15 25.13
CA TYR A 462 23.50 6.46 25.21
C TYR A 462 22.75 6.30 23.88
N ALA A 463 23.36 6.64 22.75
CA ALA A 463 22.70 6.57 21.44
C ALA A 463 22.98 5.26 20.68
N VAL A 464 24.11 4.60 20.96
CA VAL A 464 24.47 3.31 20.34
C VAL A 464 24.12 2.15 21.29
N LEU A 465 24.84 2.01 22.41
CA LEU A 465 24.75 0.81 23.27
C LEU A 465 23.37 0.66 23.93
N ALA A 466 22.82 1.72 24.51
CA ALA A 466 21.52 1.65 25.18
C ALA A 466 20.38 1.29 24.19
N TRP A 467 20.41 1.86 22.99
CA TRP A 467 19.41 1.60 21.95
C TRP A 467 19.59 0.22 21.30
N ALA A 468 20.82 -0.28 21.19
CA ALA A 468 21.08 -1.64 20.73
C ALA A 468 20.62 -2.70 21.75
N LYS A 469 20.78 -2.43 23.05
CA LYS A 469 20.36 -3.35 24.13
C LYS A 469 18.85 -3.35 24.35
N SER A 470 18.24 -2.17 24.35
CA SER A 470 16.83 -1.98 24.67
C SER A 470 16.22 -0.95 23.73
N PRO A 471 15.95 -1.32 22.46
CA PRO A 471 15.39 -0.40 21.48
C PRO A 471 14.03 0.13 21.96
N PRO A 472 13.81 1.46 21.96
CA PRO A 472 12.52 2.01 22.33
C PRO A 472 11.42 1.42 21.45
N THR A 473 10.33 0.99 22.06
CA THR A 473 9.27 0.22 21.38
C THR A 473 8.71 0.92 20.16
N LEU A 474 8.59 2.25 20.20
CA LEU A 474 8.11 3.07 19.09
C LEU A 474 9.07 3.04 17.88
N TRP A 475 10.37 2.84 18.11
CA TRP A 475 11.42 2.91 17.10
C TRP A 475 12.07 1.56 16.80
N ALA A 476 11.58 0.47 17.39
CA ALA A 476 12.23 -0.83 17.34
C ALA A 476 12.47 -1.33 15.91
N ASP A 477 11.53 -1.10 15.00
CA ASP A 477 11.64 -1.37 13.56
C ASP A 477 12.84 -0.65 12.92
N VAL A 478 12.91 0.67 13.10
CA VAL A 478 13.96 1.53 12.54
C VAL A 478 15.32 1.18 13.16
N VAL A 479 15.36 1.03 14.48
CA VAL A 479 16.59 0.79 15.25
C VAL A 479 17.17 -0.58 14.91
N ASN A 480 16.35 -1.63 14.90
CA ASN A 480 16.80 -2.97 14.54
C ASN A 480 17.28 -3.02 13.08
N SER A 481 16.56 -2.38 12.15
CA SER A 481 16.96 -2.30 10.74
C SER A 481 18.28 -1.55 10.56
N HIS A 482 18.46 -0.43 11.27
CA HIS A 482 19.68 0.38 11.24
C HIS A 482 20.89 -0.43 11.74
N PHE A 483 20.80 -1.01 12.94
CA PHE A 483 21.91 -1.79 13.50
C PHE A 483 22.25 -3.02 12.65
N ARG A 484 21.25 -3.74 12.12
CA ARG A 484 21.51 -4.89 11.22
C ARG A 484 22.23 -4.48 9.93
N LYS A 485 21.84 -3.37 9.31
CA LYS A 485 22.41 -2.92 8.03
C LYS A 485 23.78 -2.25 8.18
N LYS A 486 24.10 -1.72 9.37
CA LYS A 486 25.28 -0.88 9.60
C LYS A 486 26.22 -1.41 10.69
N ALA A 487 25.99 -2.62 11.22
CA ALA A 487 26.74 -3.21 12.33
C ALA A 487 28.26 -3.04 12.19
N ASP A 488 28.84 -3.52 11.08
CA ASP A 488 30.30 -3.50 10.87
C ASP A 488 30.86 -2.08 10.88
N ARG A 489 30.17 -1.15 10.20
CA ARG A 489 30.58 0.26 10.15
C ARG A 489 30.47 0.93 11.51
N ILE A 490 29.41 0.65 12.28
CA ILE A 490 29.24 1.18 13.63
C ILE A 490 30.35 0.68 14.54
N LEU A 491 30.66 -0.63 14.52
CA LEU A 491 31.74 -1.21 15.32
C LEU A 491 33.09 -0.59 14.96
N GLN A 492 33.42 -0.51 13.66
CA GLN A 492 34.65 0.13 13.19
C GLN A 492 34.76 1.59 13.65
N THR A 493 33.64 2.33 13.66
CA THR A 493 33.61 3.73 14.08
C THR A 493 33.84 3.87 15.59
N VAL A 494 33.23 2.99 16.39
CA VAL A 494 33.41 2.96 17.85
C VAL A 494 34.84 2.55 18.22
N ASP A 495 35.43 1.57 17.52
CA ASP A 495 36.83 1.17 17.72
C ASP A 495 37.79 2.32 17.40
N GLN A 496 37.54 3.05 16.31
CA GLN A 496 38.32 4.26 15.97
C GLN A 496 38.19 5.38 17.00
N TRP A 497 37.03 5.51 17.66
CA TRP A 497 36.84 6.50 18.72
C TRP A 497 37.47 6.10 20.05
N ALA A 498 37.74 4.80 20.25
CA ALA A 498 38.35 4.26 21.46
C ALA A 498 39.88 4.37 21.47
N GLN A 499 40.50 4.38 20.28
CA GLN A 499 41.91 4.71 20.08
C GLN A 499 42.17 6.17 20.43
#